data_AF-A0A7C2SAL6-F1
#
_entry.id   AF-A0A7C2SAL6-F1
#
_cell.length_a   1.000
_cell.length_b   1.000
_cell.length_c   1.000
_cell.angle_alpha   90.00
_cell.angle_beta   90.00
_cell.angle_gamma   90.00
#
_symmetry.space_group_name_H-M   'P 1'
#
loop_
_entity.id
_entity.type
_entity.pdbx_description
1 polymer ?
#
loop_
_entity_poly.entity_id
_entity_poly.type
_entity_poly.pdbx_seq_one_letter_code
_entity_poly.pdbx_strand_id
1 'polypeptide(L)' 'MTDLVHVVSPHDGTINRIPRDKLGDNPVCGKSGKPLFIAHPLELTTANFQRYITRS' A
#
# COMPACT_ATOMS: atom_id res chain seq x y z
N MET A 1 -10.79 -15.26 -12.20
CA MET A 1 -9.49 -15.02 -11.52
C MET A 1 -9.52 -13.58 -11.03
N THR A 2 -9.22 -13.33 -9.75
CA THR A 2 -9.18 -11.96 -9.20
C THR A 2 -7.83 -11.33 -9.53
N ASP A 3 -7.83 -10.17 -10.18
CA ASP A 3 -6.62 -9.38 -10.41
C ASP A 3 -6.19 -8.73 -9.10
N LEU A 4 -5.03 -9.12 -8.57
CA LEU A 4 -4.51 -8.64 -7.30
C LEU A 4 -3.31 -7.74 -7.54
N VAL A 5 -3.29 -6.59 -6.86
CA VAL A 5 -2.15 -5.67 -6.83
C VAL A 5 -1.52 -5.64 -5.44
N HIS A 6 -0.24 -5.26 -5.38
CA HIS A 6 0.48 -5.06 -4.12
C HIS A 6 0.50 -3.58 -3.76
N VAL A 7 0.15 -3.24 -2.52
CA VAL A 7 0.21 -1.86 -2.02
C VAL A 7 1.00 -1.83 -0.72
N VAL A 8 2.08 -1.06 -0.70
CA VAL A 8 2.89 -0.83 0.49
C VAL A 8 2.23 0.23 1.36
N SER A 9 2.01 -0.09 2.64
CA SER A 9 1.41 0.82 3.62
C SER A 9 2.33 2.01 3.93
N PRO A 10 1.82 3.25 3.89
CA PRO A 10 2.60 4.45 4.25
C PRO A 10 2.94 4.54 5.74
N HIS A 11 2.28 3.75 6.59
CA HIS A 11 2.42 3.83 8.04
C HIS A 11 3.49 2.90 8.62
N ASP A 12 3.55 1.68 8.08
CA ASP A 12 4.36 0.59 8.65
C ASP A 12 5.10 -0.22 7.56
N GLY A 13 4.92 0.14 6.28
CA GLY A 13 5.54 -0.52 5.15
C GLY A 13 5.05 -1.96 4.90
N THR A 14 3.94 -2.38 5.52
CA THR A 14 3.35 -3.70 5.26
C THR A 14 2.87 -3.77 3.81
N ILE A 15 3.15 -4.88 3.12
CA ILE A 15 2.64 -5.13 1.77
C ILE A 15 1.24 -5.73 1.89
N ASN A 16 0.27 -5.07 1.26
CA ASN A 16 -1.13 -5.49 1.22
C ASN A 16 -1.47 -6.03 -0.17
N ARG A 17 -2.28 -7.08 -0.24
CA ARG A 17 -2.81 -7.63 -1.50
C ARG A 17 -4.24 -7.17 -1.65
N ILE A 18 -4.52 -6.41 -2.69
CA ILE A 18 -5.84 -5.79 -2.90
C ILE A 18 -6.37 -6.22 -4.27
N PRO A 19 -7.62 -6.70 -4.36
CA PRO A 19 -8.30 -6.80 -5.64
C PRO A 19 -8.31 -5.44 -6.34
N ARG A 20 -7.93 -5.40 -7.62
CA ARG A 20 -7.76 -4.15 -8.37
C ARG A 20 -9.04 -3.31 -8.41
N ASP A 21 -10.18 -3.98 -8.48
CA ASP A 21 -11.52 -3.40 -8.44
C ASP A 21 -11.86 -2.74 -7.10
N LYS A 22 -11.17 -3.11 -6.01
CA LYS A 22 -11.38 -2.56 -4.66
C LYS A 22 -10.40 -1.46 -4.27
N LEU A 23 -9.55 -0.98 -5.18
CA LEU A 23 -8.62 0.12 -4.87
C LEU A 23 -9.35 1.42 -4.48
N GLY A 24 -10.57 1.63 -4.98
CA GLY A 24 -11.42 2.77 -4.64
C GLY A 24 -12.20 2.62 -3.32
N ASP A 25 -12.21 1.44 -2.70
CA ASP A 25 -13.07 1.11 -1.55
C ASP A 25 -12.45 1.51 -0.19
N ASN A 26 -11.59 2.53 -0.18
CA ASN A 26 -10.84 2.97 1.00
C ASN A 26 -10.13 1.83 1.75
N PRO A 27 -9.27 1.05 1.08
CA PRO A 27 -8.63 -0.10 1.69
C PRO A 27 -7.71 0.31 2.85
N VAL A 28 -7.65 -0.56 3.86
CA VAL A 28 -6.84 -0.39 5.06
C VAL A 28 -5.70 -1.42 5.12
N CYS A 29 -4.64 -1.07 5.86
CA CYS A 29 -3.53 -1.98 6.13
C CYS A 29 -4.03 -3.17 6.95
N GLY A 30 -3.78 -4.39 6.48
CA GLY A 30 -4.17 -5.62 7.20
C GLY A 30 -3.45 -5.82 8.53
N LYS A 31 -2.34 -5.09 8.79
CA LYS A 31 -1.60 -5.15 10.05
C LYS A 31 -2.07 -4.13 11.07
N SER A 32 -2.24 -2.88 10.66
CA SER A 32 -2.51 -1.75 11.57
C SER A 32 -3.92 -1.17 11.47
N GLY A 33 -4.71 -1.56 10.45
CA GLY A 33 -6.03 -1.01 10.19
C GLY A 33 -6.04 0.43 9.67
N LYS A 34 -4.88 1.03 9.44
CA LYS A 34 -4.76 2.42 8.96
C LYS A 34 -5.00 2.52 7.44
N PRO A 35 -5.51 3.66 6.93
CA PRO A 35 -5.76 3.84 5.50
C PRO A 35 -4.49 3.70 4.65
N LEU A 36 -4.59 2.99 3.52
CA LEU A 36 -3.47 2.85 2.58
C LEU A 36 -3.30 4.08 1.68
N PHE A 37 -4.40 4.73 1.32
CA PHE A 37 -4.40 5.96 0.56
C PHE A 37 -4.75 7.13 1.48
N ILE A 38 -3.74 7.94 1.78
CA ILE A 38 -3.87 9.04 2.76
C ILE A 38 -4.10 10.41 2.11
N ALA A 39 -4.20 10.50 0.79
CA ALA A 39 -4.31 11.75 0.01
C ALA A 39 -3.14 12.74 0.26
N HIS A 40 -1.98 12.24 0.70
CA HIS A 40 -0.77 13.01 0.93
C HIS A 40 0.42 12.31 0.26
N PRO A 41 1.38 13.08 -0.28
CA PRO A 41 2.65 12.51 -0.75
C PRO A 41 3.38 11.81 0.40
N LEU A 42 4.01 10.68 0.10
CA LEU A 42 4.92 10.01 1.02
C LEU A 42 6.35 10.38 0.69
N GLU A 43 7.09 10.87 1.68
CA GLU A 43 8.52 11.09 1.53
C GLU A 43 9.25 9.74 1.43
N LEU A 44 9.97 9.56 0.32
CA LEU A 44 10.80 8.39 0.13
C LEU A 44 12.23 8.67 0.55
N THR A 45 12.77 7.78 1.37
CA THR A 45 14.14 7.80 1.86
C THR A 45 14.85 6.54 1.43
N THR A 46 16.18 6.49 1.55
CA THR A 46 16.97 5.28 1.31
C THR A 46 16.43 4.06 2.08
N ALA A 47 15.86 4.28 3.27
CA ALA A 47 15.33 3.22 4.12
C ALA A 47 14.00 2.61 3.62
N ASN A 48 13.16 3.37 2.90
CA ASN A 48 11.83 2.90 2.47
C ASN A 48 11.69 2.75 0.95
N PHE A 49 12.54 3.40 0.14
CA PHE A 49 12.40 3.49 -1.31
C PHE A 49 12.37 2.12 -1.99
N GLN A 50 13.33 1.25 -1.66
CA GLN A 50 13.45 -0.09 -2.24
C GLN A 50 12.17 -0.91 -2.09
N ARG A 51 11.45 -0.74 -0.97
CA ARG A 51 10.22 -1.46 -0.71
C ARG A 51 9.07 -1.02 -1.63
N TYR A 52 9.01 0.26 -1.97
CA TYR A 52 7.96 0.81 -2.85
C TYR A 52 8.20 0.47 -4.33
N ILE A 53 9.44 0.47 -4.80
CA ILE A 53 9.74 0.26 -6.23
C ILE A 53 9.79 -1.21 -6.66
N THR A 54 9.97 -2.15 -5.72
CA THR A 54 10.08 -3.58 -6.03
C THR A 54 8.77 -4.35 -5.88
N ARG A 55 7.75 -3.75 -5.23
CA ARG A 55 6.55 -4.46 -4.75
C ARG A 55 5.26 -3.60 -4.83
N SER A 56 5.07 -2.86 -5.92
CA SER A 56 3.84 -2.10 -6.24
C SER A 56 3.15 -2.61 -7.50
#